data_AF-A0A0C2IW50-F1
#
_entry.id   AF-A0A0C2IW50-F1
#
_cell.length_a   1.000
_cell.length_b   1.000
_cell.length_c   1.000
_cell.angle_alpha   90.00
_cell.angle_beta   90.00
_cell.angle_gamma   90.00
#
_symmetry.space_group_name_H-M   'P 1'
#
loop_
_entity.id
_entity.type
_entity.pdbx_description
1 polymer ?
#
loop_
_entity_poly.entity_id
_entity_poly.type
_entity_poly.pdbx_seq_one_letter_code
_entity_poly.pdbx_strand_id
1 'polypeptide(L)'
;MKPASLITTLAFAAFGSTLAQNSTSDASTGDVGKQNGNGGEHHGGDRSGGGGEHGHQGHSKHHKGLKGVNAGSTLERCTILQRFNHIIDSAANATQLQIDFKGNATRIARVQAEATQLRNATSPQGALFVTLRSNATFLGICDTIFATESSGEQCNRLRFLEARATLAANATALDKAAHGNTTRAQHIQAAVTKAQPELAALQGNETLLQFCAMFQTQAQCRLIKQLYGDVSLARNATRLNQTLEGNTTRIAAFQNLVAKATAQLDKLLNNATLVSVCKTEMPFILDLANELPNATVTSVNAVSQSTASRNVAVSALLLVVFFMLSFNLL
;
A
#
# COMPACT_ATOMS: atom_id res chain seq x y z
N MET A 1 -9.44 26.05 -4.57
CA MET A 1 -9.07 24.74 -3.99
C MET A 1 -7.79 24.28 -4.67
N LYS A 2 -6.69 24.03 -3.94
CA LYS A 2 -5.42 23.55 -4.50
C LYS A 2 -5.37 22.02 -4.32
N PRO A 3 -5.30 21.20 -5.37
CA PRO A 3 -5.12 19.76 -5.19
C PRO A 3 -3.73 19.48 -4.59
N ALA A 4 -3.68 18.60 -3.61
CA ALA A 4 -2.44 18.16 -2.98
C ALA A 4 -1.56 17.45 -4.03
N SER A 5 -0.38 18.02 -4.27
CA SER A 5 0.57 17.57 -5.27
C SER A 5 1.28 16.30 -4.80
N LEU A 6 0.87 15.15 -5.34
CA LEU A 6 1.50 13.85 -5.11
C LEU A 6 2.53 13.62 -6.24
N ILE A 7 3.69 14.27 -6.12
CA ILE A 7 4.76 14.19 -7.14
C ILE A 7 5.55 12.89 -6.95
N THR A 8 5.10 11.82 -7.61
CA THR A 8 5.94 10.64 -7.86
C THR A 8 6.80 10.91 -9.09
N THR A 9 8.13 10.89 -8.90
CA THR A 9 9.10 11.14 -9.97
C THR A 9 9.13 9.95 -10.92
N LEU A 10 8.64 10.14 -12.15
CA LEU A 10 8.60 9.11 -13.18
C LEU A 10 9.45 9.52 -14.38
N ALA A 11 10.44 8.68 -14.68
CA ALA A 11 11.29 8.78 -15.86
C ALA A 11 11.23 7.43 -16.59
N PHE A 12 10.79 7.46 -17.85
CA PHE A 12 10.74 6.29 -18.73
C PHE A 12 11.46 6.58 -20.05
N ALA A 13 12.25 5.60 -20.48
CA ALA A 13 12.90 5.53 -21.78
C ALA A 13 12.14 4.55 -22.69
N ALA A 14 11.98 4.93 -23.95
CA ALA A 14 11.21 4.22 -24.97
C ALA A 14 12.09 3.20 -25.72
N PHE A 15 11.63 1.95 -25.81
CA PHE A 15 12.01 1.04 -26.89
C PHE A 15 10.82 0.15 -27.26
N GLY A 16 10.53 0.10 -28.57
CA GLY A 16 9.43 -0.65 -29.16
C GLY A 16 9.76 -2.12 -29.31
N SER A 17 8.73 -2.96 -29.20
CA SER A 17 8.74 -4.32 -29.71
C SER A 17 7.36 -4.63 -30.25
N THR A 18 7.35 -5.18 -31.46
CA THR A 18 6.21 -5.62 -32.25
C THR A 18 5.50 -6.80 -31.57
N LEU A 19 4.18 -6.73 -31.42
CA LEU A 19 3.35 -7.86 -31.05
C LEU A 19 2.38 -8.18 -32.21
N ALA A 20 2.46 -9.41 -32.70
CA ALA A 20 1.50 -9.98 -33.62
C ALA A 20 0.18 -10.31 -32.90
N GLN A 21 -0.92 -10.11 -33.62
CA GLN A 21 -2.28 -10.39 -33.19
C GLN A 21 -2.51 -11.89 -33.02
N ASN A 22 -3.31 -12.28 -32.02
CA ASN A 22 -4.18 -13.44 -32.19
C ASN A 22 -5.49 -13.25 -31.41
N SER A 23 -6.61 -13.41 -32.10
CA SER A 23 -7.96 -13.38 -31.55
C SER A 23 -8.64 -14.70 -31.88
N THR A 24 -9.15 -15.35 -30.83
CA THR A 24 -10.35 -16.22 -30.77
C THR A 24 -10.53 -17.37 -31.78
N SER A 25 -10.58 -18.59 -31.26
CA SER A 25 -11.67 -19.55 -31.55
C SER A 25 -11.75 -20.70 -30.53
N ASP A 26 -12.99 -21.12 -30.32
CA ASP A 26 -13.51 -22.10 -29.37
C ASP A 26 -13.21 -23.59 -29.68
N ALA A 27 -13.43 -24.39 -28.63
CA ALA A 27 -14.01 -25.75 -28.61
C ALA A 27 -13.17 -27.00 -28.94
N SER A 28 -13.21 -27.91 -27.95
CA SER A 28 -13.46 -29.35 -28.03
C SER A 28 -12.28 -30.34 -27.96
N THR A 29 -12.44 -31.24 -26.97
CA THR A 29 -12.04 -32.67 -26.90
C THR A 29 -10.58 -33.09 -27.03
N GLY A 30 -10.11 -33.75 -25.96
CA GLY A 30 -9.59 -35.11 -26.11
C GLY A 30 -8.08 -35.31 -26.00
N ASP A 31 -7.73 -36.06 -24.97
CA ASP A 31 -6.79 -37.20 -25.03
C ASP A 31 -5.32 -37.02 -24.60
N VAL A 32 -4.84 -38.18 -24.14
CA VAL A 32 -3.74 -38.56 -23.27
C VAL A 32 -2.36 -38.38 -23.89
N GLY A 33 -1.37 -38.05 -23.05
CA GLY A 33 0.05 -38.09 -23.46
C GLY A 33 1.05 -37.84 -22.34
N LYS A 34 1.32 -38.87 -21.54
CA LYS A 34 2.57 -39.00 -20.75
C LYS A 34 3.78 -38.89 -21.69
N GLN A 35 4.81 -38.12 -21.33
CA GLN A 35 6.20 -38.52 -21.61
C GLN A 35 7.21 -37.85 -20.66
N ASN A 36 8.08 -38.71 -20.13
CA ASN A 36 9.23 -38.45 -19.27
C ASN A 36 10.46 -38.05 -20.10
N GLY A 37 11.43 -37.38 -19.45
CA GLY A 37 12.84 -37.27 -19.82
C GLY A 37 13.40 -35.99 -19.21
N ASN A 38 14.28 -35.95 -18.21
CA ASN A 38 15.51 -36.65 -17.84
C ASN A 38 16.73 -36.35 -18.75
N GLY A 39 17.81 -35.90 -18.11
CA GLY A 39 19.14 -35.58 -18.69
C GLY A 39 19.34 -34.07 -18.87
N GLY A 40 20.41 -33.42 -18.42
CA GLY A 40 21.68 -33.86 -17.87
C GLY A 40 22.73 -32.78 -18.15
N GLU A 41 23.84 -32.84 -17.40
CA GLU A 41 25.17 -32.29 -17.72
C GLU A 41 25.56 -30.87 -17.28
N HIS A 42 26.37 -30.90 -16.21
CA HIS A 42 27.46 -30.01 -15.88
C HIS A 42 28.44 -29.79 -17.05
N HIS A 43 28.92 -28.55 -17.22
CA HIS A 43 30.33 -28.33 -17.56
C HIS A 43 30.84 -27.03 -16.93
N GLY A 44 31.94 -27.15 -16.18
CA GLY A 44 32.71 -26.05 -15.64
C GLY A 44 33.63 -25.41 -16.69
N GLY A 45 34.05 -24.19 -16.40
CA GLY A 45 35.03 -23.44 -17.17
C GLY A 45 35.59 -22.30 -16.36
N ASP A 46 36.68 -22.57 -15.63
CA ASP A 46 37.61 -21.57 -15.12
C ASP A 46 38.30 -20.83 -16.26
N ARG A 47 38.46 -19.50 -16.13
CA ARG A 47 39.73 -18.83 -16.47
C ARG A 47 39.79 -17.37 -15.98
N SER A 48 40.84 -17.14 -15.21
CA SER A 48 41.40 -15.86 -14.75
C SER A 48 41.76 -14.87 -15.87
N GLY A 49 41.76 -13.57 -15.51
CA GLY A 49 42.92 -12.70 -15.79
C GLY A 49 42.63 -11.31 -16.35
N GLY A 50 43.10 -10.28 -15.61
CA GLY A 50 43.39 -8.92 -16.08
C GLY A 50 42.17 -7.99 -16.13
N GLY A 51 42.20 -6.72 -15.74
CA GLY A 51 43.24 -5.76 -15.41
C GLY A 51 42.50 -4.43 -15.21
N GLY A 52 43.11 -3.49 -14.49
CA GLY A 52 42.39 -2.37 -13.90
C GLY A 52 41.87 -1.32 -14.87
N GLU A 53 40.78 -0.66 -14.48
CA GLU A 53 40.48 0.72 -14.85
C GLU A 53 39.46 1.28 -13.85
N HIS A 54 39.90 2.29 -13.08
CA HIS A 54 39.05 3.07 -12.19
C HIS A 54 38.18 4.03 -13.02
N GLY A 55 37.12 3.49 -13.63
CA GLY A 55 36.05 4.29 -14.21
C GLY A 55 35.04 4.68 -13.13
N HIS A 56 34.81 5.98 -12.93
CA HIS A 56 33.71 6.51 -12.13
C HIS A 56 32.38 5.90 -12.60
N GLN A 57 31.87 4.91 -11.86
CA GLN A 57 30.54 4.35 -12.04
C GLN A 57 29.53 5.43 -11.69
N GLY A 58 29.07 6.16 -12.71
CA GLY A 58 27.81 6.87 -12.65
C GLY A 58 26.75 5.86 -12.26
N HIS A 59 26.12 6.07 -11.09
CA HIS A 59 24.98 5.28 -10.61
C HIS A 59 23.86 5.32 -11.64
N SER A 60 23.92 4.38 -12.59
CA SER A 60 22.85 4.08 -13.52
C SER A 60 21.74 3.47 -12.68
N LYS A 61 20.79 4.33 -12.29
CA LYS A 61 19.61 3.93 -11.53
C LYS A 61 18.96 2.81 -12.32
N HIS A 62 18.95 1.61 -11.74
CA HIS A 62 18.21 0.46 -12.27
C HIS A 62 16.74 0.86 -12.43
N HIS A 63 16.39 1.30 -13.63
CA HIS A 63 15.02 1.48 -14.04
C HIS A 63 14.43 0.07 -14.10
N LYS A 64 13.58 -0.26 -13.12
CA LYS A 64 12.74 -1.46 -13.15
C LYS A 64 11.91 -1.39 -14.42
N GLY A 65 12.39 -2.04 -15.48
CA GLY A 65 11.62 -2.28 -16.68
C GLY A 65 10.36 -3.04 -16.30
N LEU A 66 9.22 -2.60 -16.83
CA LEU A 66 7.94 -3.27 -16.74
C LEU A 66 8.03 -4.60 -17.52
N LYS A 67 8.74 -5.59 -16.97
CA LYS A 67 8.86 -6.93 -17.55
C LYS A 67 7.53 -7.64 -17.43
N GLY A 68 6.95 -7.99 -18.58
CA GLY A 68 5.83 -8.92 -18.71
C GLY A 68 4.58 -8.47 -17.96
N VAL A 69 3.71 -7.72 -18.63
CA VAL A 69 2.35 -7.46 -18.13
C VAL A 69 1.56 -8.78 -18.26
N ASN A 70 1.86 -9.75 -17.40
CA ASN A 70 0.91 -10.79 -17.07
C ASN A 70 -0.39 -10.08 -16.73
N ALA A 71 -1.49 -10.51 -17.34
CA ALA A 71 -2.84 -9.97 -17.19
C ALA A 71 -3.10 -9.57 -15.73
N GLY A 72 -2.77 -8.32 -15.39
CA GLY A 72 -2.87 -7.84 -14.02
C GLY A 72 -4.30 -7.96 -13.54
N SER A 73 -4.47 -7.98 -12.22
CA SER A 73 -5.80 -7.93 -11.61
C SER A 73 -6.63 -6.80 -12.23
N THR A 74 -7.96 -6.90 -12.21
CA THR A 74 -8.84 -5.84 -12.73
C THR A 74 -8.48 -4.47 -12.15
N LEU A 75 -8.14 -4.44 -10.86
CA LEU A 75 -7.66 -3.24 -10.16
C LEU A 75 -6.40 -2.65 -10.82
N GLU A 76 -5.36 -3.46 -11.06
CA GLU A 76 -4.12 -3.00 -11.70
C GLU A 76 -4.38 -2.40 -13.08
N ARG A 77 -5.26 -3.04 -13.88
CA ARG A 77 -5.62 -2.50 -15.20
C ARG A 77 -6.38 -1.18 -15.09
N CYS A 78 -7.27 -1.04 -14.10
CA CYS A 78 -7.95 0.22 -13.83
C CYS A 78 -6.93 1.29 -13.41
N THR A 79 -6.02 1.02 -12.48
CA THR A 79 -4.96 1.96 -12.09
C THR A 79 -4.10 2.40 -13.29
N ILE A 80 -3.77 1.48 -14.21
CA ILE A 80 -3.07 1.82 -15.46
C ILE A 80 -3.90 2.79 -16.31
N LEU A 81 -5.19 2.50 -16.51
CA LEU A 81 -6.11 3.36 -17.25
C LEU A 81 -6.25 4.76 -16.63
N GLN A 82 -6.43 4.82 -15.31
CA GLN A 82 -6.52 6.08 -14.56
C GLN A 82 -5.26 6.93 -14.75
N ARG A 83 -4.09 6.28 -14.68
CA ARG A 83 -2.81 6.94 -14.86
C ARG A 83 -2.64 7.48 -16.29
N PHE A 84 -3.07 6.72 -17.30
CA PHE A 84 -3.06 7.19 -18.68
C PHE A 84 -3.97 8.41 -18.86
N ASN A 85 -5.20 8.37 -18.33
CA ASN A 85 -6.11 9.51 -18.33
C ASN A 85 -5.48 10.72 -17.63
N HIS A 86 -4.87 10.53 -16.47
CA HIS A 86 -4.23 11.61 -15.72
C HIS A 86 -3.08 12.28 -16.51
N ILE A 87 -2.24 11.52 -17.20
CA ILE A 87 -1.17 12.07 -18.05
C ILE A 87 -1.78 12.87 -19.21
N ILE A 88 -2.80 12.32 -19.86
CA ILE A 88 -3.50 12.94 -20.99
C ILE A 88 -4.17 14.26 -20.59
N ASP A 89 -4.84 14.29 -19.43
CA ASP A 89 -5.54 15.46 -18.90
C ASP A 89 -4.57 16.52 -18.41
N SER A 90 -3.52 16.10 -17.68
CA SER A 90 -2.46 17.01 -17.20
C SER A 90 -1.75 17.67 -18.37
N ALA A 91 -1.41 16.92 -19.43
CA ALA A 91 -0.77 17.45 -20.63
C ALA A 91 -1.62 18.48 -21.38
N ALA A 92 -2.96 18.42 -21.25
CA ALA A 92 -3.87 19.37 -21.87
C ALA A 92 -3.98 20.70 -21.10
N ASN A 93 -3.62 20.74 -19.81
CA ASN A 93 -3.68 21.95 -18.99
C ASN A 93 -2.29 22.63 -18.89
N ALA A 94 -1.97 23.46 -19.89
CA ALA A 94 -0.69 24.16 -19.97
C ALA A 94 -0.38 25.00 -18.71
N THR A 95 -1.38 25.69 -18.15
CA THR A 95 -1.20 26.52 -16.94
C THR A 95 -0.84 25.67 -15.72
N GLN A 96 -1.53 24.53 -15.53
CA GLN A 96 -1.24 23.62 -14.42
C GLN A 96 0.16 23.01 -14.55
N LEU A 97 0.57 22.60 -15.76
CA LEU A 97 1.93 22.12 -16.02
C LEU A 97 2.99 23.18 -15.69
N GLN A 98 2.74 24.45 -16.04
CA GLN A 98 3.64 25.56 -15.70
C GLN A 98 3.79 25.72 -14.18
N ILE A 99 2.69 25.61 -13.42
CA ILE A 99 2.71 25.66 -11.95
C ILE A 99 3.48 24.48 -11.37
N ASP A 100 3.14 23.25 -11.80
CA ASP A 100 3.70 22.01 -11.24
C ASP A 100 5.18 21.84 -11.56
N PHE A 101 5.60 22.28 -12.75
CA PHE A 101 7.00 22.21 -13.18
C PHE A 101 7.77 23.50 -12.98
N LYS A 102 7.20 24.51 -12.30
CA LYS A 102 7.81 25.83 -12.05
C LYS A 102 8.39 26.44 -13.35
N GLY A 103 7.64 26.29 -14.44
CA GLY A 103 8.05 26.74 -15.77
C GLY A 103 9.20 25.98 -16.44
N ASN A 104 9.57 24.79 -15.97
CA ASN A 104 10.59 23.97 -16.62
C ASN A 104 10.06 23.42 -17.96
N ALA A 105 10.37 24.14 -19.05
CA ALA A 105 9.90 23.83 -20.41
C ALA A 105 10.24 22.40 -20.86
N THR A 106 11.41 21.87 -20.52
CA THR A 106 11.81 20.50 -20.89
C THR A 106 10.92 19.44 -20.23
N ARG A 107 10.57 19.61 -18.95
CA ARG A 107 9.67 18.67 -18.25
C ARG A 107 8.24 18.75 -18.79
N ILE A 108 7.78 19.97 -19.09
CA ILE A 108 6.46 20.21 -19.69
C ILE A 108 6.37 19.53 -21.07
N ALA A 109 7.34 19.78 -21.94
CA ALA A 109 7.41 19.18 -23.27
C ALA A 109 7.46 17.64 -23.22
N ARG A 110 8.16 17.07 -22.23
CA ARG A 110 8.20 15.61 -22.02
C ARG A 110 6.83 15.03 -21.66
N VAL A 111 6.08 15.67 -20.75
CA VAL A 111 4.73 15.20 -20.38
C VAL A 111 3.77 15.32 -21.57
N GLN A 112 3.88 16.40 -22.36
CA GLN A 112 3.09 16.57 -23.58
C GLN A 112 3.43 15.51 -24.64
N ALA A 113 4.72 15.20 -24.83
CA ALA A 113 5.16 14.14 -25.74
C ALA A 113 4.66 12.76 -25.30
N GLU A 114 4.72 12.46 -24.00
CA GLU A 114 4.21 11.21 -23.43
C GLU A 114 2.69 11.07 -23.62
N ALA A 115 1.93 12.14 -23.39
CA ALA A 115 0.49 12.15 -23.66
C ALA A 115 0.17 11.92 -25.15
N THR A 116 0.96 12.50 -26.06
CA THR A 116 0.83 12.23 -27.51
C THR A 116 1.14 10.78 -27.85
N GLN A 117 2.16 10.17 -27.24
CA GLN A 117 2.46 8.75 -27.42
C GLN A 117 1.33 7.85 -26.93
N LEU A 118 0.74 8.13 -25.76
CA LEU A 118 -0.40 7.39 -25.22
C LEU A 118 -1.66 7.49 -26.09
N ARG A 119 -1.88 8.62 -26.78
CA ARG A 119 -2.98 8.78 -27.75
C ARG A 119 -2.71 8.06 -29.07
N ASN A 120 -1.45 7.80 -29.40
CA ASN A 120 -1.08 7.13 -30.63
C ASN A 120 -1.15 5.60 -30.49
N ALA A 121 -2.17 5.00 -31.09
CA ALA A 121 -2.42 3.56 -31.09
C ALA A 121 -1.29 2.72 -31.71
N THR A 122 -0.35 3.31 -32.46
CA THR A 122 0.79 2.57 -33.02
C THR A 122 1.89 2.29 -32.00
N SER A 123 1.89 2.98 -30.86
CA SER A 123 2.79 2.65 -29.74
C SER A 123 2.23 1.50 -28.91
N PRO A 124 3.06 0.63 -28.29
CA PRO A 124 2.57 -0.44 -27.43
C PRO A 124 1.66 0.04 -26.29
N GLN A 125 1.99 1.19 -25.67
CA GLN A 125 1.20 1.79 -24.59
C GLN A 125 -0.11 2.38 -25.11
N GLY A 126 -0.09 3.04 -26.27
CA GLY A 126 -1.29 3.58 -26.89
C GLY A 126 -2.25 2.49 -27.38
N ALA A 127 -1.73 1.39 -27.94
CA ALA A 127 -2.52 0.21 -28.28
C ALA A 127 -3.22 -0.39 -27.05
N LEU A 128 -2.49 -0.53 -25.93
CA LEU A 128 -3.07 -0.98 -24.66
C LEU A 128 -4.14 0.00 -24.16
N PHE A 129 -3.88 1.31 -24.16
CA PHE A 129 -4.84 2.32 -23.73
C PHE A 129 -6.13 2.28 -24.56
N VAL A 130 -6.02 2.20 -25.89
CA VAL A 130 -7.18 2.08 -26.79
C VAL A 130 -7.95 0.78 -26.53
N THR A 131 -7.25 -0.34 -26.30
CA THR A 131 -7.87 -1.63 -25.97
C THR A 131 -8.63 -1.59 -24.65
N LEU A 132 -8.06 -0.97 -23.61
CA LEU A 132 -8.74 -0.81 -22.32
C LEU A 132 -9.97 0.10 -22.46
N ARG A 133 -9.86 1.18 -23.25
CA ARG A 133 -10.94 2.16 -23.43
C ARG A 133 -12.08 1.67 -24.33
N SER A 134 -11.82 0.74 -25.26
CA SER A 134 -12.87 0.21 -26.13
C SER A 134 -13.78 -0.81 -25.43
N ASN A 135 -13.35 -1.37 -24.30
CA ASN A 135 -14.15 -2.32 -23.52
C ASN A 135 -15.06 -1.60 -22.53
N ALA A 136 -16.31 -1.37 -22.91
CA ALA A 136 -17.30 -0.65 -22.09
C ALA A 136 -17.57 -1.30 -20.73
N THR A 137 -17.62 -2.63 -20.66
CA THR A 137 -17.79 -3.37 -19.39
C THR A 137 -16.62 -3.12 -18.45
N PHE A 138 -15.40 -3.18 -18.97
CA PHE A 138 -14.19 -2.88 -18.20
C PHE A 138 -14.19 -1.43 -17.70
N LEU A 139 -14.58 -0.46 -18.52
CA LEU A 139 -14.73 0.93 -18.10
C LEU A 139 -15.74 1.09 -16.96
N GLY A 140 -16.91 0.46 -17.06
CA GLY A 140 -17.92 0.51 -15.99
C GLY A 140 -17.42 -0.06 -14.65
N ILE A 141 -16.60 -1.13 -14.70
CA ILE A 141 -15.94 -1.67 -13.50
C ILE A 141 -14.92 -0.67 -12.94
N CYS A 142 -14.09 -0.08 -13.79
CA CYS A 142 -13.10 0.90 -13.35
C CYS A 142 -13.73 2.16 -12.77
N ASP A 143 -14.83 2.66 -13.35
CA ASP A 143 -15.57 3.81 -12.83
C ASP A 143 -16.11 3.53 -11.42
N THR A 144 -16.61 2.32 -11.18
CA THR A 144 -17.05 1.88 -9.85
C THR A 144 -15.88 1.82 -8.86
N ILE A 145 -14.72 1.29 -9.29
CA ILE A 145 -13.50 1.24 -8.47
C ILE A 145 -13.03 2.66 -8.13
N PHE A 146 -12.92 3.56 -9.11
CA PHE A 146 -12.46 4.92 -8.88
C PHE A 146 -13.43 5.73 -8.04
N ALA A 147 -14.74 5.54 -8.20
CA ALA A 147 -15.74 6.15 -7.32
C ALA A 147 -15.55 5.68 -5.87
N THR A 148 -15.27 4.39 -5.67
CA THR A 148 -14.97 3.82 -4.34
C THR A 148 -13.66 4.36 -3.77
N GLU A 149 -12.59 4.42 -4.56
CA GLU A 149 -11.28 4.96 -4.15
C GLU A 149 -11.37 6.45 -3.80
N SER A 150 -12.02 7.25 -4.65
CA SER A 150 -12.27 8.68 -4.42
C SER A 150 -13.07 8.92 -3.15
N SER A 151 -14.12 8.13 -2.92
CA SER A 151 -14.90 8.20 -1.68
C SER A 151 -14.04 7.79 -0.47
N GLY A 152 -13.19 6.77 -0.61
CA GLY A 152 -12.24 6.36 0.42
C GLY A 152 -11.21 7.45 0.76
N GLU A 153 -10.67 8.14 -0.24
CA GLU A 153 -9.78 9.30 -0.06
C GLU A 153 -10.50 10.43 0.68
N GLN A 154 -11.73 10.74 0.30
CA GLN A 154 -12.56 11.74 0.99
C GLN A 154 -12.84 11.35 2.44
N CYS A 155 -13.06 10.06 2.73
CA CYS A 155 -13.23 9.58 4.10
C CYS A 155 -11.96 9.70 4.94
N ASN A 156 -10.80 9.36 4.37
CA ASN A 156 -9.52 9.57 5.04
C ASN A 156 -9.29 11.06 5.29
N ARG A 157 -9.60 11.90 4.31
CA ARG A 157 -9.49 13.35 4.43
C ARG A 157 -10.40 13.90 5.52
N LEU A 158 -11.65 13.47 5.58
CA LEU A 158 -12.61 13.83 6.63
C LEU A 158 -12.05 13.47 8.01
N ARG A 159 -11.66 12.21 8.21
CA ARG A 159 -11.11 11.73 9.48
C ARG A 159 -9.85 12.50 9.90
N PHE A 160 -8.96 12.77 8.95
CA PHE A 160 -7.76 13.56 9.20
C PHE A 160 -8.10 14.98 9.70
N LEU A 161 -9.06 15.64 9.05
CA LEU A 161 -9.48 16.98 9.43
C LEU A 161 -10.17 16.98 10.81
N GLU A 162 -11.00 15.99 11.10
CA GLU A 162 -11.65 15.81 12.42
C GLU A 162 -10.64 15.56 13.54
N ALA A 163 -9.65 14.70 13.29
CA ALA A 163 -8.58 14.43 14.24
C ALA A 163 -7.76 15.69 14.54
N ARG A 164 -7.46 16.49 13.51
CA ARG A 164 -6.76 17.77 13.68
C ARG A 164 -7.60 18.81 14.40
N ALA A 165 -8.90 18.88 14.11
CA ALA A 165 -9.81 19.75 14.83
C ALA A 165 -9.88 19.39 16.32
N THR A 166 -9.98 18.09 16.63
CA THR A 166 -9.95 17.55 17.99
C THR A 166 -8.64 17.87 18.71
N LEU A 167 -7.50 17.68 18.03
CA LEU A 167 -6.19 18.03 18.56
C LEU A 167 -6.09 19.52 18.89
N ALA A 168 -6.51 20.40 17.98
CA ALA A 168 -6.44 21.84 18.17
C ALA A 168 -7.38 22.36 19.28
N ALA A 169 -8.48 21.64 19.55
CA ALA A 169 -9.41 21.96 20.63
C ALA A 169 -8.91 21.52 22.02
N ASN A 170 -7.94 20.60 22.11
CA ASN A 170 -7.37 20.13 23.37
C ASN A 170 -6.02 20.81 23.64
N ALA A 171 -6.01 21.84 24.49
CA ALA A 171 -4.82 22.64 24.78
C ALA A 171 -3.61 21.80 25.22
N THR A 172 -3.79 20.81 26.09
CA THR A 172 -2.72 19.92 26.57
C THR A 172 -2.16 19.02 25.46
N ALA A 173 -3.03 18.42 24.65
CA ALA A 173 -2.61 17.58 23.53
C ALA A 173 -1.92 18.40 22.44
N LEU A 174 -2.42 19.61 22.17
CA LEU A 174 -1.83 20.56 21.25
C LEU A 174 -0.44 21.00 21.72
N ASP A 175 -0.29 21.38 22.99
CA ASP A 175 1.00 21.75 23.58
C ASP A 175 2.01 20.59 23.49
N LYS A 176 1.58 19.37 23.81
CA LYS A 176 2.40 18.16 23.65
C LYS A 176 2.79 17.91 22.19
N ALA A 177 1.87 18.05 21.24
CA ALA A 177 2.14 17.90 19.81
C ALA A 177 3.03 19.02 19.24
N ALA A 178 2.99 20.20 19.86
CA ALA A 178 3.85 21.33 19.57
C ALA A 178 5.19 21.29 20.34
N HIS A 179 5.37 20.35 21.26
CA HIS A 179 6.51 20.26 22.18
C HIS A 179 6.74 21.57 22.96
N GLY A 180 5.68 22.19 23.46
CA GLY A 180 5.76 23.47 24.17
C GLY A 180 6.07 24.69 23.28
N ASN A 181 6.18 24.53 21.96
CA ASN A 181 6.48 25.63 21.05
C ASN A 181 5.20 26.37 20.64
N THR A 182 5.01 27.59 21.16
CA THR A 182 3.83 28.42 20.90
C THR A 182 3.61 28.72 19.42
N THR A 183 4.67 29.03 18.66
CA THR A 183 4.56 29.31 17.22
C THR A 183 4.07 28.10 16.43
N ARG A 184 4.55 26.90 16.79
CA ARG A 184 4.10 25.65 16.18
C ARG A 184 2.64 25.34 16.52
N ALA A 185 2.22 25.56 17.77
CA ALA A 185 0.83 25.42 18.18
C ALA A 185 -0.09 26.37 17.39
N GLN A 186 0.29 27.64 17.26
CA GLN A 186 -0.42 28.65 16.46
C GLN A 186 -0.51 28.25 14.98
N HIS A 187 0.57 27.70 14.41
CA HIS A 187 0.54 27.20 13.03
C HIS A 187 -0.43 26.01 12.85
N ILE A 188 -0.49 25.09 13.82
CA ILE A 188 -1.45 23.98 13.80
C ILE A 188 -2.88 24.52 13.85
N GLN A 189 -3.16 25.45 14.76
CA GLN A 189 -4.48 26.09 14.89
C GLN A 189 -4.88 26.82 13.61
N ALA A 190 -4.01 27.66 13.06
CA ALA A 190 -4.27 28.38 11.81
C ALA A 190 -4.57 27.45 10.64
N ALA A 191 -3.83 26.33 10.54
CA ALA A 191 -4.08 25.32 9.51
C ALA A 191 -5.41 24.58 9.70
N VAL A 192 -5.84 24.35 10.95
CA VAL A 192 -7.18 23.80 11.25
C VAL A 192 -8.26 24.81 10.87
N THR A 193 -8.15 26.07 11.30
CA THR A 193 -9.10 27.15 10.94
C THR A 193 -9.25 27.27 9.43
N LYS A 194 -8.15 27.22 8.67
CA LYS A 194 -8.18 27.25 7.21
C LYS A 194 -8.88 26.05 6.59
N ALA A 195 -8.84 24.89 7.24
CA ALA A 195 -9.48 23.66 6.76
C ALA A 195 -10.94 23.49 7.23
N GLN A 196 -11.43 24.34 8.13
CA GLN A 196 -12.81 24.28 8.64
C GLN A 196 -13.88 24.31 7.53
N PRO A 197 -13.78 25.15 6.47
CA PRO A 197 -14.77 25.13 5.39
C PRO A 197 -14.80 23.80 4.63
N GLU A 198 -13.62 23.18 4.43
CA GLU A 198 -13.51 21.87 3.78
C GLU A 198 -14.09 20.76 4.67
N LEU A 199 -13.78 20.79 5.97
CA LEU A 199 -14.35 19.87 6.94
C LEU A 199 -15.88 19.97 6.97
N ALA A 200 -16.42 21.19 7.06
CA ALA A 200 -17.87 21.42 7.05
C ALA A 200 -18.53 20.94 5.75
N ALA A 201 -17.87 21.14 4.60
CA ALA A 201 -18.38 20.65 3.32
C ALA A 201 -18.41 19.11 3.25
N LEU A 202 -17.37 18.43 3.75
CA LEU A 202 -17.35 16.96 3.81
C LEU A 202 -18.38 16.41 4.81
N GLN A 203 -18.54 17.06 5.96
CA GLN A 203 -19.53 16.69 6.97
C GLN A 203 -20.98 16.96 6.52
N GLY A 204 -21.20 17.92 5.61
CA GLY A 204 -22.51 18.19 5.04
C GLY A 204 -22.96 17.18 3.97
N ASN A 205 -22.08 16.26 3.53
CA ASN A 205 -22.41 15.26 2.51
C ASN A 205 -22.85 13.94 3.17
N GLU A 206 -24.16 13.76 3.35
CA GLU A 206 -24.71 12.57 4.02
C GLU A 206 -24.35 11.24 3.33
N THR A 207 -24.33 11.21 1.99
CA THR A 207 -23.94 10.01 1.24
C THR A 207 -22.49 9.65 1.50
N LEU A 208 -21.59 10.64 1.54
CA LEU A 208 -20.19 10.44 1.90
C LEU A 208 -20.07 9.93 3.34
N LEU A 209 -20.80 10.52 4.31
CA LEU A 209 -20.76 10.08 5.70
C LEU A 209 -21.19 8.61 5.87
N GLN A 210 -22.26 8.20 5.19
CA GLN A 210 -22.72 6.80 5.17
C GLN A 210 -21.66 5.87 4.58
N PHE A 211 -21.06 6.28 3.44
CA PHE A 211 -19.95 5.53 2.85
C PHE A 211 -18.75 5.44 3.81
N CYS A 212 -18.38 6.52 4.49
CA CYS A 212 -17.26 6.53 5.43
C CYS A 212 -17.49 5.62 6.64
N ALA A 213 -18.71 5.55 7.16
CA ALA A 213 -19.06 4.63 8.24
C ALA A 213 -18.88 3.16 7.81
N MET A 214 -19.33 2.82 6.60
CA MET A 214 -19.14 1.49 6.02
C MET A 214 -17.64 1.20 5.77
N PHE A 215 -16.93 2.16 5.17
CA PHE A 215 -15.49 2.07 4.89
C PHE A 215 -14.67 1.86 6.17
N GLN A 216 -15.00 2.57 7.24
CA GLN A 216 -14.38 2.41 8.55
C GLN A 216 -14.64 1.01 9.13
N THR A 217 -15.87 0.52 9.02
CA THR A 217 -16.23 -0.83 9.47
C THR A 217 -15.43 -1.88 8.70
N GLN A 218 -15.34 -1.74 7.37
CA GLN A 218 -14.54 -2.64 6.54
C GLN A 218 -13.04 -2.59 6.92
N ALA A 219 -12.49 -1.41 7.16
CA ALA A 219 -11.11 -1.24 7.62
C ALA A 219 -10.88 -1.90 8.99
N GLN A 220 -11.82 -1.77 9.92
CA GLN A 220 -11.77 -2.45 11.22
C GLN A 220 -11.83 -3.97 11.07
N CYS A 221 -12.65 -4.50 10.16
CA CYS A 221 -12.68 -5.93 9.88
C CYS A 221 -11.34 -6.43 9.30
N ARG A 222 -10.70 -5.67 8.40
CA ARG A 222 -9.36 -6.01 7.86
C ARG A 222 -8.30 -5.96 8.96
N LEU A 223 -8.40 -5.01 9.87
CA LEU A 223 -7.52 -4.92 11.04
C LEU A 223 -7.70 -6.14 11.95
N ILE A 224 -8.94 -6.55 12.25
CA ILE A 224 -9.22 -7.78 13.00
C ILE A 224 -8.54 -8.98 12.32
N LYS A 225 -8.67 -9.13 10.99
CA LYS A 225 -7.98 -10.18 10.21
C LYS A 225 -6.48 -10.19 10.45
N GLN A 226 -5.86 -9.02 10.34
CA GLN A 226 -4.42 -8.87 10.47
C GLN A 226 -3.96 -9.22 11.89
N LEU A 227 -4.63 -8.67 12.90
CA LEU A 227 -4.33 -8.94 14.31
C LEU A 227 -4.48 -10.44 14.63
N TYR A 228 -5.51 -11.12 14.11
CA TYR A 228 -5.64 -12.57 14.24
C TYR A 228 -4.48 -13.33 13.60
N GLY A 229 -4.04 -12.92 12.40
CA GLY A 229 -2.89 -13.51 11.72
C GLY A 229 -1.60 -13.38 12.54
N ASP A 230 -1.37 -12.21 13.13
CA ASP A 230 -0.20 -11.93 13.97
C ASP A 230 -0.23 -12.75 15.27
N VAL A 231 -1.39 -12.82 15.93
CA VAL A 231 -1.61 -13.64 17.14
C VAL A 231 -1.41 -15.13 16.83
N SER A 232 -1.95 -15.61 15.71
CA SER A 232 -1.80 -17.00 15.26
C SER A 232 -0.32 -17.34 14.99
N LEU A 233 0.40 -16.46 14.30
CA LEU A 233 1.83 -16.63 14.04
C LEU A 233 2.63 -16.67 15.35
N ALA A 234 2.35 -15.78 16.30
CA ALA A 234 3.05 -15.76 17.59
C ALA A 234 2.83 -17.02 18.44
N ARG A 235 1.64 -17.63 18.35
CA ARG A 235 1.32 -18.87 19.08
C ARG A 235 2.02 -20.10 18.48
N ASN A 236 2.37 -20.07 17.20
CA ASN A 236 3.10 -21.15 16.56
C ASN A 236 4.62 -20.90 16.65
N ALA A 237 5.23 -21.36 17.75
CA ALA A 237 6.66 -21.16 18.02
C ALA A 237 7.56 -21.63 16.85
N THR A 238 7.27 -22.77 16.23
CA THR A 238 8.03 -23.28 15.07
C THR A 238 7.94 -22.35 13.87
N ARG A 239 6.73 -21.94 13.47
CA ARG A 239 6.51 -21.03 12.33
C ARG A 239 7.07 -19.64 12.60
N LEU A 240 6.94 -19.13 13.82
CA LEU A 240 7.54 -17.87 14.24
C LEU A 240 9.07 -17.93 14.14
N ASN A 241 9.67 -19.00 14.69
CA ASN A 241 11.11 -19.22 14.65
C ASN A 241 11.62 -19.34 13.20
N GLN A 242 10.90 -20.05 12.34
CA GLN A 242 11.20 -20.13 10.90
C GLN A 242 11.08 -18.77 10.21
N THR A 243 9.99 -18.02 10.47
CA THR A 243 9.73 -16.70 9.84
C THR A 243 10.75 -15.65 10.23
N LEU A 244 11.30 -15.75 11.45
CA LEU A 244 12.28 -14.81 11.99
C LEU A 244 13.70 -15.40 12.04
N GLU A 245 13.93 -16.52 11.35
CA GLU A 245 15.25 -17.18 11.18
C GLU A 245 15.96 -17.46 12.52
N GLY A 246 15.22 -17.78 13.58
CA GLY A 246 15.76 -18.00 14.90
C GLY A 246 16.34 -16.76 15.60
N ASN A 247 16.11 -15.56 15.06
CA ASN A 247 16.60 -14.33 15.68
C ASN A 247 15.80 -14.00 16.96
N THR A 248 16.38 -14.34 18.11
CA THR A 248 15.76 -14.19 19.44
C THR A 248 15.34 -12.74 19.76
N THR A 249 16.09 -11.74 19.30
CA THR A 249 15.76 -10.32 19.51
C THR A 249 14.51 -9.93 18.72
N ARG A 250 14.41 -10.34 17.45
CA ARG A 250 13.23 -10.10 16.61
C ARG A 250 12.01 -10.85 17.12
N ILE A 251 12.20 -12.09 17.59
CA ILE A 251 11.13 -12.91 18.20
C ILE A 251 10.57 -12.21 19.44
N ALA A 252 11.43 -11.76 20.37
CA ALA A 252 10.99 -11.03 21.55
C ALA A 252 10.28 -9.71 21.21
N ALA A 253 10.80 -8.95 20.24
CA ALA A 253 10.15 -7.73 19.76
C ALA A 253 8.77 -8.00 19.14
N PHE A 254 8.64 -9.09 18.36
CA PHE A 254 7.36 -9.51 17.78
C PHE A 254 6.37 -9.94 18.85
N GLN A 255 6.78 -10.72 19.84
CA GLN A 255 5.93 -11.12 20.97
C GLN A 255 5.39 -9.92 21.75
N ASN A 256 6.23 -8.90 21.99
CA ASN A 256 5.81 -7.64 22.61
C ASN A 256 4.79 -6.86 21.76
N LEU A 257 4.96 -6.87 20.43
CA LEU A 257 4.00 -6.27 19.51
C LEU A 257 2.66 -7.03 19.53
N VAL A 258 2.71 -8.37 19.54
CA VAL A 258 1.52 -9.21 19.60
C VAL A 258 0.77 -9.05 20.92
N ALA A 259 1.44 -8.85 22.05
CA ALA A 259 0.74 -8.56 23.31
C ALA A 259 -0.17 -7.32 23.20
N LYS A 260 0.30 -6.26 22.52
CA LYS A 260 -0.52 -5.06 22.22
C LYS A 260 -1.61 -5.36 21.20
N ALA A 261 -1.29 -6.15 20.17
CA ALA A 261 -2.24 -6.58 19.14
C ALA A 261 -3.39 -7.39 19.75
N THR A 262 -3.12 -8.29 20.70
CA THR A 262 -4.12 -9.06 21.44
C THR A 262 -5.07 -8.14 22.21
N ALA A 263 -4.53 -7.19 22.99
CA ALA A 263 -5.38 -6.25 23.73
C ALA A 263 -6.27 -5.39 22.80
N GLN A 264 -5.74 -5.00 21.63
CA GLN A 264 -6.51 -4.29 20.62
C GLN A 264 -7.56 -5.18 19.96
N LEU A 265 -7.22 -6.44 19.68
CA LEU A 265 -8.12 -7.42 19.13
C LEU A 265 -9.28 -7.70 20.09
N ASP A 266 -9.01 -7.92 21.37
CA ASP A 266 -10.03 -8.13 22.41
C ASP A 266 -10.99 -6.94 22.48
N LYS A 267 -10.47 -5.70 22.42
CA LYS A 267 -11.28 -4.49 22.36
C LYS A 267 -12.21 -4.45 21.15
N LEU A 268 -11.73 -4.88 19.98
CA LEU A 268 -12.52 -4.92 18.74
C LEU A 268 -13.56 -6.05 18.77
N LEU A 269 -13.20 -7.22 19.30
CA LEU A 269 -14.10 -8.38 19.41
C LEU A 269 -15.21 -8.19 20.43
N ASN A 270 -14.99 -7.35 21.45
CA ASN A 270 -16.03 -6.99 22.41
C ASN A 270 -17.12 -6.08 21.81
N ASN A 271 -16.96 -5.59 20.57
CA ASN A 271 -18.01 -4.89 19.84
C ASN A 271 -18.82 -5.88 19.00
N ALA A 272 -19.92 -6.39 19.56
CA ALA A 272 -20.77 -7.41 18.93
C ALA A 272 -21.29 -7.00 17.54
N THR A 273 -21.65 -5.73 17.34
CA THR A 273 -22.13 -5.22 16.04
C THR A 273 -21.02 -5.28 14.99
N LEU A 274 -19.82 -4.81 15.33
CA LEU A 274 -18.67 -4.90 14.44
C LEU A 274 -18.36 -6.35 14.06
N VAL A 275 -18.29 -7.25 15.04
CA VAL A 275 -18.03 -8.68 14.80
C VAL A 275 -19.09 -9.29 13.88
N SER A 276 -20.36 -8.95 14.08
CA SER A 276 -21.46 -9.41 13.22
C SER A 276 -21.29 -8.96 11.78
N VAL A 277 -20.92 -7.69 11.54
CA VAL A 277 -20.68 -7.19 10.17
C VAL A 277 -19.45 -7.85 9.56
N CYS A 278 -18.35 -7.97 10.32
CA CYS A 278 -17.13 -8.62 9.85
C CYS A 278 -17.34 -10.09 9.50
N LYS A 279 -18.27 -10.79 10.16
CA LYS A 279 -18.62 -12.17 9.84
C LYS A 279 -19.24 -12.31 8.45
N THR A 280 -20.11 -11.38 8.08
CA THR A 280 -20.76 -11.37 6.76
C THR A 280 -19.76 -11.03 5.66
N GLU A 281 -18.90 -10.04 5.90
CA GLU A 281 -17.93 -9.55 4.91
C GLU A 281 -16.70 -10.47 4.75
N MET A 282 -16.32 -11.18 5.81
CA MET A 282 -15.12 -12.03 5.84
C MET A 282 -15.38 -13.34 6.61
N PRO A 283 -16.17 -14.27 6.04
CA PRO A 283 -16.58 -15.50 6.71
C PRO A 283 -15.39 -16.34 7.20
N PHE A 284 -14.27 -16.33 6.47
CA PHE A 284 -13.08 -17.11 6.80
C PHE A 284 -12.41 -16.76 8.15
N ILE A 285 -12.60 -15.55 8.69
CA ILE A 285 -11.88 -15.12 9.90
C ILE A 285 -12.46 -15.76 11.16
N LEU A 286 -13.78 -15.98 11.21
CA LEU A 286 -14.43 -16.48 12.41
C LEU A 286 -14.29 -17.98 12.61
N ASP A 287 -14.03 -18.73 11.54
CA ASP A 287 -13.70 -20.16 11.69
C ASP A 287 -12.39 -20.31 12.47
N LEU A 288 -11.40 -19.44 12.22
CA LEU A 288 -10.17 -19.39 13.02
C LEU A 288 -10.40 -18.91 14.46
N ALA A 289 -11.42 -18.07 14.70
CA ALA A 289 -11.75 -17.56 16.03
C ALA A 289 -12.34 -18.66 16.93
N ASN A 290 -13.19 -19.53 16.35
CA ASN A 290 -13.77 -20.67 17.06
C ASN A 290 -12.76 -21.80 17.27
N GLU A 291 -11.74 -21.89 16.41
CA GLU A 291 -10.63 -22.84 16.55
C GLU A 291 -9.51 -22.36 17.47
N LEU A 292 -9.55 -21.13 17.99
CA LEU A 292 -8.65 -20.74 19.07
C LEU A 292 -9.13 -21.46 20.33
N PRO A 293 -8.47 -22.55 20.77
CA PRO A 293 -8.84 -23.14 22.05
C PRO A 293 -8.72 -22.04 23.11
N ASN A 294 -9.59 -22.10 24.11
CA ASN A 294 -9.55 -21.30 25.33
C ASN A 294 -8.28 -21.58 26.17
N ALA A 295 -7.19 -21.96 25.51
CA ALA A 295 -5.85 -22.09 26.01
C ALA A 295 -5.46 -20.72 26.54
N THR A 296 -5.72 -20.55 27.83
CA THR A 296 -4.85 -19.85 28.76
C THR A 296 -3.47 -19.85 28.14
N VAL A 297 -2.99 -18.67 27.76
CA VAL A 297 -1.61 -18.50 27.31
C VAL A 297 -0.78 -18.92 28.51
N THR A 298 -0.48 -20.22 28.60
CA THR A 298 0.52 -20.76 29.51
C THR A 298 1.77 -20.11 29.00
N SER A 299 2.14 -18.99 29.62
CA SER A 299 3.32 -18.20 29.31
C SER A 299 4.42 -19.22 29.09
N VAL A 300 4.95 -19.26 27.88
CA VAL A 300 6.00 -20.18 27.52
C VAL A 300 7.22 -19.70 28.32
N ASN A 301 7.31 -20.12 29.58
CA ASN A 301 8.53 -20.16 30.37
C ASN A 301 9.39 -21.28 29.75
N ALA A 302 9.65 -21.19 28.45
CA ALA A 302 10.63 -22.01 27.78
C ALA A 302 12.00 -21.43 28.11
N VAL A 303 12.61 -22.05 29.12
CA VAL A 303 14.04 -22.38 29.14
C VAL A 303 14.96 -21.17 29.01
N SER A 304 15.03 -20.38 30.08
CA SER A 304 16.31 -19.81 30.52
C SER A 304 17.04 -20.84 31.38
N GLN A 305 17.58 -21.88 30.76
CA GLN A 305 18.65 -22.66 31.39
C GLN A 305 19.90 -22.55 30.52
N SER A 306 20.91 -21.92 31.12
CA SER A 306 22.34 -21.95 30.76
C SER A 306 22.78 -21.18 29.51
N THR A 307 23.06 -19.88 29.66
CA THR A 307 24.44 -19.37 29.44
C THR A 307 24.64 -18.02 30.11
N ALA A 308 25.79 -17.89 30.77
CA ALA A 308 26.16 -16.81 31.68
C ALA A 308 26.26 -15.43 31.02
N SER A 309 25.71 -14.45 31.74
CA SER A 309 26.11 -13.03 31.84
C SER A 309 26.99 -12.42 30.74
N ARG A 310 26.42 -11.53 29.92
CA ARG A 310 27.03 -10.23 29.61
C ARG A 310 25.94 -9.16 29.47
N ASN A 311 25.99 -8.17 30.37
CA ASN A 311 25.16 -6.98 30.36
C ASN A 311 25.37 -6.19 29.06
N VAL A 312 24.35 -6.11 28.20
CA VAL A 312 24.28 -5.06 27.18
C VAL A 312 22.92 -4.38 27.30
N ALA A 313 22.91 -3.23 27.97
CA ALA A 313 21.81 -2.31 27.98
C ALA A 313 21.71 -1.66 26.59
N VAL A 314 20.91 -2.24 25.69
CA VAL A 314 20.60 -1.60 24.39
C VAL A 314 19.21 -0.99 24.46
N SER A 315 19.20 0.31 24.29
CA SER A 315 18.05 1.21 24.26
C SER A 315 16.99 0.75 23.25
N ALA A 316 15.88 0.21 23.77
CA ALA A 316 14.72 -0.26 23.00
C ALA A 316 13.64 0.83 22.85
N LEU A 317 14.02 2.08 22.56
CA LEU A 317 13.09 3.23 22.55
C LEU A 317 12.71 3.78 21.16
N LEU A 318 13.07 3.12 20.05
CA LEU A 318 12.89 3.72 18.71
C LEU A 318 11.86 3.06 17.79
N LEU A 319 11.27 1.91 18.15
CA LEU A 319 10.28 1.23 17.28
C LEU A 319 8.81 1.45 17.64
N VAL A 320 8.50 2.02 18.81
CA VAL A 320 7.09 2.30 19.21
C VAL A 320 6.51 3.50 18.47
N VAL A 321 7.36 4.40 17.97
CA VAL A 321 6.94 5.62 17.27
C VAL A 321 6.37 5.32 15.88
N PHE A 322 6.81 4.25 15.20
CA PHE A 322 6.33 3.91 13.85
C PHE A 322 4.87 3.39 13.83
N PHE A 323 4.42 2.65 14.85
CA PHE A 323 3.04 2.12 14.85
C PHE A 323 1.99 3.15 15.28
N MET A 324 2.36 4.08 16.18
CA MET A 324 1.46 5.17 16.61
C MET A 324 1.38 6.31 15.57
N LEU A 325 2.45 6.56 14.81
CA LEU A 325 2.40 7.52 13.70
C LEU A 325 1.58 7.00 12.51
N SER A 326 1.63 5.71 12.18
CA SER A 326 0.81 5.18 11.07
C SER A 326 -0.71 5.27 11.31
N PHE A 327 -1.16 5.36 12.57
CA PHE A 327 -2.58 5.58 12.89
C PHE A 327 -2.95 7.06 13.15
N ASN A 328 -1.97 7.95 13.39
CA ASN A 328 -2.19 9.40 13.50
C ASN A 328 -1.81 10.20 12.23
N LEU A 329 -1.28 9.53 11.20
CA LEU A 329 -0.94 10.12 9.89
C LEU A 329 -1.74 9.51 8.72
N LEU A 330 -2.91 8.89 8.99
CA LEU A 330 -3.97 8.72 7.98
C LEU A 330 -5.22 9.51 8.34
#